data_AF-A0A497EFU0-F1
#
_entry.id   AF-A0A497EFU0-F1
#
_cell.length_a   1.000
_cell.length_b   1.000
_cell.length_c   1.000
_cell.angle_alpha   90.00
_cell.angle_beta   90.00
_cell.angle_gamma   90.00
#
_symmetry.space_group_name_H-M   'P 1'
#
loop_
_entity.id
_entity.type
_entity.pdbx_description
1 polymer ?
#
loop_
_entity_poly.entity_id
_entity_poly.type
_entity_poly.pdbx_seq_one_letter_code
_entity_poly.pdbx_strand_id
1 'polypeptide(L)'
;MMLRWRRFWPTPFSLSGCRRVRKRLETGGVVLSSEYRIFETERFRKDIKAIALGGDRRVLEKLCTTVYGQLRIQPKFGPQIKKLKGFTPETWRYRIGAWRFFYEVDDKEMIVFLTVASHRGSAY
;
A
#
# COMPACT_ATOMS: atom_id res chain seq x y z
N MET A 1 21.70 36.05 35.41
CA MET A 1 20.46 36.85 35.55
C MET A 1 19.39 36.15 34.73
N MET A 2 18.35 35.63 35.40
CA MET A 2 17.24 34.88 34.82
C MET A 2 16.31 35.79 34.01
N LEU A 3 15.60 35.22 33.02
CA LEU A 3 14.23 35.52 32.57
C LEU A 3 13.96 34.58 31.37
N ARG A 4 13.47 33.35 31.53
CA ARG A 4 12.06 32.93 31.70
C ARG A 4 11.09 33.87 30.96
N TRP A 5 10.29 33.32 30.05
CA TRP A 5 8.85 33.54 29.78
C TRP A 5 8.49 32.83 28.47
N ARG A 6 7.82 31.68 28.54
CA ARG A 6 6.36 31.42 28.60
C ARG A 6 5.72 31.26 27.21
N ARG A 7 5.34 30.01 26.96
CA ARG A 7 4.57 29.48 25.83
C ARG A 7 3.23 30.20 25.69
N PHE A 8 2.85 30.52 24.47
CA PHE A 8 1.48 30.93 24.11
C PHE A 8 1.00 30.03 22.98
N TRP A 9 0.01 29.18 23.27
CA TRP A 9 -0.75 28.39 22.30
C TRP A 9 -2.15 29.01 22.22
N PRO A 10 -2.73 29.25 21.03
CA PRO A 10 -4.12 29.66 20.93
C PRO A 10 -5.02 28.41 21.01
N THR A 11 -6.05 28.51 21.85
CA THR A 11 -7.17 27.56 21.97
C THR A 11 -8.17 27.77 20.84
N PRO A 12 -8.72 26.70 20.25
CA PRO A 12 -10.00 26.77 19.57
C PRO A 12 -11.15 26.46 20.51
N PHE A 13 -12.12 27.36 20.44
CA PHE A 13 -13.44 27.38 21.04
C PHE A 13 -14.21 26.06 20.81
N SER A 14 -14.99 25.66 21.83
CA SER A 14 -15.83 24.47 21.88
C SER A 14 -17.32 24.81 21.60
N LEU A 15 -18.10 23.76 21.36
CA LEU A 15 -19.59 23.60 21.32
C LEU A 15 -20.10 23.43 19.87
N SER A 16 -20.84 22.38 19.48
CA SER A 16 -21.62 21.38 20.22
C SER A 16 -21.99 20.21 19.30
N GLY A 17 -22.21 19.02 19.88
CA GLY A 17 -23.32 18.17 19.42
C GLY A 17 -23.00 16.91 18.61
N CYS A 18 -22.34 15.93 19.22
CA CYS A 18 -22.79 14.55 19.05
C CYS A 18 -22.51 13.74 20.31
N ARG A 19 -23.58 13.55 21.09
CA ARG A 19 -23.57 12.78 22.33
C ARG A 19 -23.51 11.29 21.95
N ARG A 20 -22.35 10.65 22.09
CA ARG A 20 -22.30 9.17 22.14
C ARG A 20 -21.31 8.71 23.20
N VAL A 21 -21.88 8.52 24.39
CA VAL A 21 -21.54 7.53 25.43
C VAL A 21 -20.11 7.00 25.37
N ARG A 22 -19.29 7.42 26.33
CA ARG A 22 -18.13 6.65 26.75
C ARG A 22 -18.60 5.25 27.16
N LYS A 23 -18.19 4.23 26.41
CA LYS A 23 -17.86 2.94 27.00
C LYS A 23 -16.38 2.70 26.76
N ARG A 24 -15.60 2.93 27.81
CA ARG A 24 -14.37 2.17 28.02
C ARG A 24 -14.83 0.74 28.28
N LEU A 25 -14.50 -0.17 27.36
CA LEU A 25 -14.32 -1.57 27.67
C LEU A 25 -12.97 -1.94 27.08
N GLU A 26 -12.04 -2.17 27.99
CA GLU A 26 -10.78 -2.85 27.73
C GLU A 26 -11.08 -4.34 27.49
N THR A 27 -10.11 -5.03 26.89
CA THR A 27 -10.01 -6.47 26.60
C THR A 27 -10.49 -6.92 25.21
N GLY A 28 -9.56 -7.48 24.42
CA GLY A 28 -9.92 -8.44 23.38
C GLY A 28 -9.07 -8.42 22.11
N GLY A 29 -7.88 -9.03 22.17
CA GLY A 29 -7.21 -9.62 21.01
C GLY A 29 -6.61 -8.65 19.99
N VAL A 30 -5.30 -8.43 20.07
CA VAL A 30 -4.55 -8.08 18.85
C VAL A 30 -4.68 -9.29 17.93
N VAL A 31 -5.52 -9.19 16.89
CA VAL A 31 -5.47 -10.13 15.78
C VAL A 31 -4.09 -9.93 15.17
N LEU A 32 -3.15 -10.80 15.48
CA LEU A 32 -1.87 -10.89 14.79
C LEU A 32 -2.15 -11.42 13.38
N SER A 33 -2.82 -10.62 12.55
CA SER A 33 -2.86 -10.87 11.12
C SER A 33 -1.45 -10.57 10.65
N SER A 34 -0.68 -11.62 10.37
CA SER A 34 0.65 -11.50 9.77
C SER A 34 0.47 -10.89 8.38
N GLU A 35 0.45 -9.56 8.33
CA GLU A 35 0.38 -8.81 7.07
C GLU A 35 1.75 -8.77 6.42
N TYR A 36 1.76 -8.94 5.10
CA TYR A 36 2.96 -8.77 4.31
C TYR A 36 3.36 -7.29 4.28
N ARG A 37 4.65 -7.04 4.49
CA ARG A 37 5.25 -5.72 4.28
C ARG A 37 5.50 -5.54 2.79
N ILE A 38 5.17 -4.37 2.25
CA ILE A 38 5.34 -4.07 0.83
C ILE A 38 6.51 -3.11 0.66
N PHE A 39 7.43 -3.45 -0.23
CA PHE A 39 8.54 -2.60 -0.64
C PHE A 39 8.48 -2.35 -2.14
N GLU A 40 8.75 -1.11 -2.52
CA GLU A 40 8.84 -0.71 -3.92
C GLU A 40 10.30 -0.55 -4.31
N THR A 41 10.69 -1.15 -5.43
CA THR A 41 12.01 -0.90 -6.00
C THR A 41 12.09 0.49 -6.62
N GLU A 42 13.30 1.02 -6.77
CA GLU A 42 13.52 2.30 -7.46
C GLU A 42 13.01 2.28 -8.90
N ARG A 43 13.11 1.13 -9.58
CA ARG A 43 12.55 0.94 -10.93
C ARG A 43 11.03 1.07 -10.91
N PHE A 44 10.36 0.37 -10.01
CA PHE A 44 8.93 0.46 -9.84
C PHE A 44 8.46 1.90 -9.60
N ARG A 45 9.15 2.64 -8.73
CA ARG A 45 8.84 4.05 -8.45
C ARG A 45 8.93 4.93 -9.70
N LYS A 46 9.90 4.67 -10.59
CA LYS A 46 9.99 5.35 -11.90
C LYS A 46 8.82 4.99 -12.81
N ASP A 47 8.45 3.71 -12.87
CA ASP A 47 7.34 3.26 -13.69
C ASP A 47 6.01 3.88 -13.22
N ILE A 48 5.77 3.96 -11.91
CA ILE A 48 4.58 4.63 -11.33
C ILE A 48 4.54 6.11 -11.70
N LYS A 49 5.68 6.81 -11.66
CA LYS A 49 5.76 8.21 -12.10
C LYS A 49 5.44 8.33 -13.59
N ALA A 50 5.93 7.42 -14.44
CA ALA A 50 5.60 7.41 -15.86
C ALA A 50 4.09 7.19 -16.11
N ILE A 51 3.46 6.28 -15.36
CA ILE A 51 1.99 6.06 -15.41
C ILE A 51 1.24 7.34 -15.01
N ALA A 52 1.70 8.02 -13.95
CA ALA A 52 1.09 9.27 -13.49
C ALA A 52 1.17 10.37 -14.54
N LEU A 53 2.32 10.52 -15.20
CA LEU A 53 2.53 11.48 -16.29
C LEU A 53 1.73 11.11 -17.54
N GLY A 54 1.54 9.81 -17.82
CA GLY A 54 0.74 9.31 -18.94
C GLY A 54 -0.78 9.50 -18.78
N GLY A 55 -1.24 9.99 -17.63
CA GLY A 55 -2.66 10.32 -17.39
C GLY A 55 -3.54 9.16 -16.93
N ASP A 56 -2.96 7.98 -16.67
CA ASP A 56 -3.68 6.76 -16.28
C ASP A 56 -4.05 6.74 -14.78
N ARG A 57 -4.74 7.80 -14.31
CA ARG A 57 -5.08 8.00 -12.89
C ARG A 57 -5.87 6.83 -12.28
N ARG A 58 -6.76 6.21 -13.06
CA ARG A 58 -7.57 5.06 -12.63
C ARG A 58 -6.73 3.85 -12.23
N VAL A 59 -5.58 3.66 -12.90
CA VAL A 59 -4.67 2.55 -12.61
C VAL A 59 -3.99 2.79 -11.26
N LEU A 60 -3.53 4.02 -11.02
CA LEU A 60 -2.91 4.42 -9.76
C LEU A 60 -3.90 4.36 -8.59
N GLU A 61 -5.12 4.82 -8.79
CA GLU A 61 -6.17 4.74 -7.76
C GLU A 61 -6.46 3.29 -7.38
N LYS A 62 -6.56 2.40 -8.38
CA LYS A 62 -6.79 0.97 -8.14
C LYS A 62 -5.58 0.28 -7.48
N LEU A 63 -4.37 0.70 -7.84
CA LEU A 63 -3.15 0.25 -7.19
C LEU A 63 -3.17 0.60 -5.68
N CYS A 64 -3.48 1.85 -5.36
CA CYS A 64 -3.51 2.34 -3.99
C CYS A 64 -4.63 1.72 -3.14
N THR A 65 -5.86 1.69 -3.67
CA THR A 65 -7.06 1.28 -2.92
C THR A 65 -7.21 -0.23 -2.81
N THR A 66 -6.87 -0.97 -3.87
CA THR A 66 -7.16 -2.41 -3.96
C THR A 66 -5.90 -3.24 -3.87
N VAL A 67 -4.88 -2.93 -4.69
CA VAL A 67 -3.72 -3.82 -4.85
C VAL A 67 -2.88 -3.87 -3.59
N TYR A 68 -2.51 -2.74 -2.99
CA TYR A 68 -1.74 -2.77 -1.74
C TYR A 68 -2.49 -3.49 -0.61
N GLY A 69 -3.80 -3.25 -0.47
CA GLY A 69 -4.62 -3.95 0.53
C GLY A 69 -4.64 -5.47 0.31
N GLN A 70 -4.84 -5.90 -0.94
CA GLN A 70 -4.84 -7.32 -1.30
C GLN A 70 -3.46 -7.97 -1.10
N LEU A 71 -2.38 -7.31 -1.50
CA LEU A 71 -1.02 -7.84 -1.37
C LEU A 71 -0.57 -7.98 0.09
N ARG A 72 -1.07 -7.14 1.00
CA ARG A 72 -0.80 -7.26 2.44
C ARG A 72 -1.41 -8.51 3.05
N ILE A 73 -2.58 -8.94 2.58
CA ILE A 73 -3.32 -10.06 3.17
C ILE A 73 -3.00 -11.37 2.43
N GLN A 74 -3.04 -11.35 1.10
CA GLN A 74 -2.93 -12.55 0.28
C GLN A 74 -2.25 -12.27 -1.06
N PRO A 75 -0.91 -12.15 -1.09
CA PRO A 75 -0.17 -11.74 -2.29
C PRO A 75 -0.13 -12.82 -3.38
N LYS A 76 -0.42 -14.08 -3.06
CA LYS A 76 -0.31 -15.20 -4.01
C LYS A 76 -1.62 -15.58 -4.69
N PHE A 77 -2.76 -15.09 -4.19
CA PHE A 77 -4.07 -15.52 -4.66
C PHE A 77 -4.95 -14.33 -5.04
N GLY A 78 -5.62 -14.47 -6.18
CA GLY A 78 -6.58 -13.50 -6.66
C GLY A 78 -6.87 -13.66 -8.15
N PRO A 79 -8.01 -13.15 -8.64
CA PRO A 79 -8.39 -13.29 -10.04
C PRO A 79 -7.41 -12.59 -11.00
N GLN A 80 -6.76 -11.51 -10.54
CA GLN A 80 -5.80 -10.74 -11.33
C GLN A 80 -4.35 -11.19 -11.15
N ILE A 81 -4.10 -12.11 -10.22
CA ILE A 81 -2.78 -12.57 -9.83
C ILE A 81 -2.48 -13.88 -10.56
N LYS A 82 -1.31 -13.94 -11.22
CA LYS A 82 -0.78 -15.19 -11.77
C LYS A 82 0.70 -15.33 -11.43
N LYS A 83 1.08 -16.51 -10.94
CA LYS A 83 2.49 -16.90 -10.78
C LYS A 83 3.12 -17.09 -12.16
N LEU A 84 4.29 -16.50 -12.38
CA LEU A 84 5.10 -16.73 -13.56
C LEU A 84 5.88 -18.04 -13.39
N LYS A 85 6.05 -18.80 -14.48
CA LYS A 85 6.80 -20.05 -14.49
C LYS A 85 8.23 -19.79 -14.97
N GLY A 86 9.21 -20.46 -14.37
CA GLY A 86 10.62 -20.38 -14.81
C GLY A 86 11.38 -19.14 -14.35
N PHE A 87 10.85 -18.40 -13.36
CA PHE A 87 11.54 -17.26 -12.75
C PHE A 87 12.06 -17.64 -11.36
N THR A 88 13.30 -17.24 -11.07
CA THR A 88 13.93 -17.35 -9.75
C THR A 88 14.51 -15.97 -9.42
N PRO A 89 14.06 -15.31 -8.33
CA PRO A 89 13.07 -15.74 -7.35
C PRO A 89 11.65 -15.88 -7.92
N GLU A 90 10.77 -16.55 -7.15
CA GLU A 90 9.38 -16.73 -7.57
C GLU A 90 8.72 -15.38 -7.81
N THR A 91 8.18 -15.18 -9.01
CA THR A 91 7.62 -13.89 -9.42
C THR A 91 6.15 -14.07 -9.78
N TRP A 92 5.34 -13.09 -9.38
CA TRP A 92 3.93 -12.99 -9.68
C TRP A 92 3.64 -11.76 -10.51
N ARG A 93 2.49 -11.78 -11.18
CA ARG A 93 1.98 -10.65 -11.94
C ARG A 93 0.57 -10.32 -11.52
N TYR A 94 0.33 -9.05 -11.18
CA TYR A 94 -0.99 -8.46 -11.01
C TYR A 94 -1.42 -7.72 -12.28
N ARG A 95 -2.66 -7.93 -12.75
CA ARG A 95 -3.20 -7.24 -13.93
C ARG A 95 -4.22 -6.16 -13.53
N ILE A 96 -4.02 -4.93 -14.04
CA ILE A 96 -5.00 -3.84 -13.96
C ILE A 96 -5.21 -3.28 -15.37
N GLY A 97 -6.33 -3.62 -16.01
CA GLY A 97 -6.59 -3.20 -17.39
C GLY A 97 -5.48 -3.68 -18.34
N ALA A 98 -4.79 -2.72 -18.98
CA ALA A 98 -3.66 -2.97 -19.86
C ALA A 98 -2.30 -3.02 -19.15
N TRP A 99 -2.24 -2.67 -17.86
CA TRP A 99 -1.02 -2.65 -17.06
C TRP A 99 -0.78 -3.99 -16.35
N ARG A 100 0.49 -4.35 -16.23
CA ARG A 100 1.00 -5.52 -15.53
C ARG A 100 2.01 -5.07 -14.49
N PHE A 101 1.76 -5.45 -13.24
CA PHE A 101 2.66 -5.19 -12.12
C PHE A 101 3.33 -6.51 -11.75
N PHE A 102 4.65 -6.53 -11.74
CA PHE A 102 5.45 -7.70 -11.36
C PHE A 102 5.97 -7.52 -9.95
N TYR A 103 5.88 -8.58 -9.17
CA TYR A 103 6.33 -8.58 -7.79
C TYR A 103 6.82 -9.96 -7.37
N GLU A 104 7.68 -9.95 -6.37
CA GLU A 104 8.23 -11.14 -5.73
C GLU A 104 7.66 -11.22 -4.31
N VAL A 105 7.52 -12.44 -3.80
CA VAL A 105 7.00 -12.68 -2.45
C VAL A 105 8.03 -13.52 -1.70
N ASP A 106 8.47 -13.00 -0.57
CA ASP A 106 9.28 -13.73 0.41
C ASP A 106 8.38 -14.09 1.61
N ASP A 107 7.99 -15.36 1.71
CA ASP A 107 7.18 -15.83 2.82
C ASP A 107 7.95 -15.96 4.13
N LYS A 108 9.29 -16.04 4.09
CA LYS A 108 10.10 -16.16 5.30
C LYS A 108 10.08 -14.85 6.08
N GLU A 109 10.28 -13.76 5.35
CA GLU A 109 10.32 -12.40 5.91
C GLU A 109 8.94 -11.72 5.88
N MET A 110 7.93 -12.36 5.26
CA MET A 110 6.61 -11.79 5.00
C MET A 110 6.72 -10.47 4.22
N ILE A 111 7.50 -10.47 3.14
CA ILE A 111 7.77 -9.30 2.31
C ILE A 111 7.26 -9.50 0.89
N VAL A 112 6.67 -8.46 0.31
CA VAL A 112 6.34 -8.35 -1.11
C VAL A 112 7.19 -7.25 -1.74
N PHE A 113 7.97 -7.59 -2.76
CA PHE A 113 8.80 -6.65 -3.51
C PHE A 113 8.12 -6.32 -4.84
N LEU A 114 7.72 -5.06 -5.02
CA LEU A 114 7.20 -4.56 -6.29
C LEU A 114 8.36 -4.14 -7.20
N THR A 115 8.57 -4.89 -8.28
CA THR A 115 9.78 -4.80 -9.10
C THR A 115 9.56 -3.92 -10.34
N VAL A 116 8.50 -4.16 -11.13
CA VAL A 116 8.28 -3.48 -12.42
C VAL A 116 6.79 -3.25 -12.68
N ALA A 117 6.43 -2.11 -13.29
CA ALA A 117 5.13 -1.90 -13.89
C ALA A 117 5.27 -1.69 -15.41
N SER A 118 4.54 -2.48 -16.22
CA SER A 118 4.67 -2.48 -17.67
C SER A 118 3.30 -2.48 -18.37
N HIS A 119 3.21 -1.73 -19.47
CA HIS A 119 2.02 -1.66 -20.31
C HIS A 119 2.00 -2.81 -21.33
N ARG A 120 0.80 -3.31 -21.69
CA ARG A 120 0.63 -4.41 -22.65
C ARG A 120 1.26 -4.14 -24.02
N GLY A 121 1.32 -2.88 -24.44
CA GLY A 121 1.82 -2.49 -25.76
C GLY A 121 3.29 -2.11 -25.81
N SER A 122 4.03 -2.12 -24.69
CA SER A 122 5.47 -1.81 -24.68
C SER A 122 6.34 -3.07 -24.75
N ALA A 123 5.79 -4.18 -25.23
CA ALA A 123 6.53 -5.40 -25.52
C ALA A 123 6.65 -5.49 -27.03
N TYR A 124 7.91 -5.45 -27.49
CA TYR A 124 8.43 -5.36 -28.86
C TYR A 124 8.64 -3.94 -29.40
#